data_AF-A0A0D2ZZM1-F1
#
_entry.id   AF-A0A0D2ZZM1-F1
#
_cell.length_a   1.000
_cell.length_b   1.000
_cell.length_c   1.000
_cell.angle_alpha   90.00
_cell.angle_beta   90.00
_cell.angle_gamma   90.00
#
_symmetry.space_group_name_H-M   'P 1'
#
loop_
_entity.id
_entity.type
_entity.pdbx_description
1 polymer ?
#
loop_
_entity_poly.entity_id
_entity_poly.type
_entity_poly.pdbx_seq_one_letter_code
_entity_poly.pdbx_strand_id
1 'polypeptide(L)'
;PSNRRHGVRHSTFESLRLGRSSQSIASGFLRFWDSLNFKKDMEFVGIPVLFLDEKINSVIHGFTPVGRANHYRPPLKAGSIVKVDHFEVDTCSSMYKITDHSFH
;
A
#
# COMPACT_ATOMS: atom_id res chain seq x y z
N PRO A 1 0.64 17.37 32.64
CA PRO A 1 -0.14 17.15 31.39
C PRO A 1 0.50 16.03 30.55
N SER A 2 -0.15 14.86 30.50
CA SER A 2 0.41 13.63 29.96
C SER A 2 0.40 13.59 28.43
N ASN A 3 1.57 13.68 27.81
CA ASN A 3 1.77 13.30 26.41
C ASN A 3 1.84 11.77 26.29
N ARG A 4 0.68 11.10 26.31
CA ARG A 4 0.59 9.70 25.86
C ARG A 4 0.36 9.71 24.35
N ARG A 5 1.42 9.93 23.57
CA ARG A 5 1.43 9.43 22.20
C ARG A 5 1.45 7.91 22.34
N HIS A 6 0.29 7.26 22.17
CA HIS A 6 0.25 5.81 22.00
C HIS A 6 1.21 5.51 20.86
N GLY A 7 2.37 4.94 21.20
CA GLY A 7 3.36 4.54 20.23
C GLY A 7 2.64 3.70 19.20
N VAL A 8 2.60 4.19 17.96
CA VAL A 8 2.17 3.42 16.81
C VAL A 8 3.01 2.16 16.90
N ARG A 9 2.40 1.04 17.29
CA ARG A 9 3.08 -0.25 17.23
C ARG A 9 3.42 -0.40 15.77
N HIS A 10 4.71 -0.26 15.44
CA HIS A 10 5.22 -0.46 14.10
C HIS A 10 5.04 -1.94 13.76
N SER A 11 3.83 -2.29 13.34
CA SER A 11 3.45 -3.59 12.80
C SER A 11 4.21 -3.80 11.51
N THR A 12 4.94 -4.90 11.41
CA THR A 12 5.60 -5.31 10.17
C THR A 12 4.59 -5.91 9.20
N PHE A 13 4.94 -6.05 7.93
CA PHE A 13 4.08 -6.73 6.95
C PHE A 13 3.77 -8.19 7.32
N GLU A 14 4.60 -8.83 8.13
CA GLU A 14 4.34 -10.18 8.67
C GLU A 14 3.08 -10.26 9.55
N SER A 15 2.61 -9.13 10.07
CA SER A 15 1.39 -9.08 10.88
C SER A 15 0.10 -9.02 10.07
N LEU A 16 0.20 -8.85 8.75
CA LEU A 16 -0.95 -8.77 7.84
C LEU A 16 -1.68 -10.10 7.76
N ARG A 17 -3.01 -10.04 7.77
CA ARG A 17 -3.89 -11.21 7.77
C ARG A 17 -4.92 -11.12 6.66
N LEU A 18 -5.11 -12.22 5.93
CA LEU A 18 -6.19 -12.35 4.95
C LEU A 18 -7.57 -12.23 5.63
N GLY A 19 -8.56 -11.71 4.89
CA GLY A 19 -9.95 -11.66 5.34
C GLY A 19 -10.23 -10.69 6.50
N ARG A 20 -9.33 -9.76 6.81
CA ARG A 20 -9.53 -8.72 7.83
C ARG A 20 -9.47 -7.32 7.22
N SER A 21 -10.58 -6.60 7.27
CA SER A 21 -10.70 -5.23 6.74
C SER A 21 -10.29 -4.12 7.73
N SER A 22 -10.27 -4.41 9.03
CA SER A 22 -9.89 -3.43 10.08
C SER A 22 -8.40 -3.50 10.44
N GLN A 23 -7.52 -3.54 9.44
CA GLN A 23 -6.07 -3.56 9.62
C GLN A 23 -5.47 -2.15 9.47
N SER A 24 -4.36 -1.93 10.17
CA SER A 24 -3.60 -0.68 10.10
C SER A 24 -2.10 -0.96 10.09
N ILE A 25 -1.36 -0.27 9.23
CA ILE A 25 0.11 -0.32 9.18
C ILE A 25 0.69 1.09 9.10
N ALA A 26 1.92 1.25 9.59
CA ALA A 26 2.76 2.39 9.25
C ALA A 26 3.82 1.90 8.28
N SER A 27 3.93 2.53 7.11
CA SER A 27 4.80 2.06 6.03
C SER A 27 5.41 3.22 5.26
N GLY A 28 6.64 3.04 4.77
CA GLY A 28 7.25 3.94 3.81
C GLY A 28 6.47 3.92 2.49
N PHE A 29 6.05 5.07 2.01
CA PHE A 29 5.40 5.21 0.72
C PHE A 29 6.46 5.44 -0.37
N LEU A 30 6.57 4.50 -1.32
CA LEU A 30 7.57 4.56 -2.37
C LEU A 30 7.08 5.37 -3.57
N ARG A 31 6.01 4.89 -4.21
CA ARG A 31 5.48 5.50 -5.43
C ARG A 31 4.06 5.01 -5.73
N PHE A 32 3.39 5.73 -6.61
CA PHE A 32 2.12 5.36 -7.20
C PHE A 32 2.16 5.60 -8.71
N TRP A 33 1.24 4.99 -9.44
CA TRP A 33 1.00 5.27 -10.86
C TRP A 33 -0.48 5.08 -11.19
N ASP A 34 -0.88 5.51 -12.39
CA ASP A 34 -2.24 5.31 -12.86
C ASP A 34 -2.34 3.95 -13.58
N SER A 35 -3.33 3.13 -13.20
CA SER A 35 -3.66 1.88 -13.89
C SER A 35 -4.81 2.13 -14.86
N LEU A 36 -4.62 1.68 -16.10
CA LEU A 36 -5.55 1.87 -17.21
C LEU A 36 -5.97 0.51 -17.77
N ASN A 37 -7.24 0.38 -18.14
CA ASN A 37 -7.76 -0.78 -18.84
C ASN A 37 -7.59 -0.63 -20.35
N PHE A 38 -6.53 -1.21 -20.90
CA PHE A 38 -6.24 -1.18 -22.34
C PHE A 38 -7.37 -1.73 -23.22
N LYS A 39 -8.18 -2.67 -22.71
CA LYS A 39 -9.29 -3.27 -23.47
C LYS A 39 -10.54 -2.39 -23.50
N LYS A 40 -10.58 -1.35 -22.66
CA LYS A 40 -11.72 -0.45 -22.51
C LYS A 40 -11.23 0.99 -22.65
N ASP A 41 -10.68 1.31 -23.82
CA ASP A 41 -10.30 2.66 -24.23
C ASP A 41 -9.41 3.41 -23.22
N MET A 42 -8.46 2.69 -22.61
CA MET A 42 -7.56 3.26 -21.58
C MET A 42 -8.31 3.81 -20.36
N GLU A 43 -9.49 3.26 -20.04
CA GLU A 43 -10.28 3.67 -18.88
C GLU A 43 -9.45 3.55 -17.59
N PHE A 44 -9.44 4.62 -16.81
CA PHE A 44 -8.77 4.65 -15.52
C PHE A 44 -9.45 3.70 -14.53
N VAL A 45 -8.72 2.68 -14.07
CA VAL A 45 -9.26 1.65 -13.14
C VAL A 45 -8.83 1.87 -11.70
N GLY A 46 -7.77 2.64 -11.47
CA GLY A 46 -7.32 2.94 -10.11
C GLY A 46 -5.83 3.28 -10.02
N ILE A 47 -5.38 3.35 -8.77
CA ILE A 47 -4.03 3.75 -8.39
C ILE A 47 -3.33 2.57 -7.71
N PRO A 48 -2.46 1.86 -8.43
CA PRO A 48 -1.38 1.06 -7.87
C PRO A 48 -0.47 1.86 -6.94
N VAL A 49 -0.11 1.28 -5.80
CA VAL A 49 0.75 1.90 -4.78
C VAL A 49 1.80 0.90 -4.30
N LEU A 50 3.02 1.38 -4.05
CA LEU A 50 4.08 0.60 -3.41
C LEU A 50 4.42 1.11 -2.02
N PHE A 51 4.47 0.16 -1.08
CA PHE A 51 4.72 0.36 0.33
C PHE A 51 5.96 -0.44 0.75
N LEU A 52 6.82 0.17 1.56
CA LEU A 52 8.05 -0.41 2.11
C LEU A 52 7.89 -0.63 3.62
N ASP A 53 8.26 -1.82 4.08
CA ASP A 53 8.58 -2.09 5.47
C ASP A 53 10.10 -2.09 5.63
N GLU A 54 10.61 -0.99 6.18
CA GLU A 54 12.05 -0.78 6.39
C GLU A 54 12.64 -1.79 7.38
N LYS A 55 11.83 -2.37 8.29
CA LYS A 55 12.34 -3.25 9.34
C LYS A 55 12.75 -4.62 8.82
N ILE A 56 11.98 -5.15 7.88
CA ILE A 56 12.20 -6.47 7.30
C ILE A 56 12.63 -6.39 5.82
N ASN A 57 12.91 -5.17 5.34
CA ASN A 57 13.30 -4.88 3.97
C ASN A 57 12.36 -5.53 2.92
N SER A 58 11.06 -5.38 3.14
CA SER A 58 10.03 -6.00 2.31
C SER A 58 9.13 -4.95 1.66
N VAL A 59 8.60 -5.26 0.48
CA VAL A 59 7.72 -4.38 -0.29
C VAL A 59 6.38 -5.08 -0.52
N ILE A 60 5.28 -4.35 -0.32
CA ILE A 60 3.94 -4.80 -0.70
C ILE A 60 3.32 -3.84 -1.70
N HIS A 61 2.44 -4.39 -2.53
CA HIS A 61 1.63 -3.64 -3.47
C HIS A 61 0.23 -3.40 -2.88
N GLY A 62 -0.22 -2.16 -2.91
CA GLY A 62 -1.60 -1.78 -2.62
C GLY A 62 -2.32 -1.33 -3.89
N PHE A 63 -3.64 -1.40 -3.90
CA PHE A 63 -4.45 -0.91 -5.01
C PHE A 63 -5.62 -0.07 -4.50
N THR A 64 -5.74 1.15 -4.99
CA THR A 64 -6.90 2.01 -4.74
C THR A 64 -7.80 2.01 -5.98
N PRO A 65 -9.03 1.49 -5.92
CA PRO A 65 -9.93 1.51 -7.07
C PRO A 65 -10.34 2.94 -7.45
N VAL A 66 -10.70 3.16 -8.72
CA VAL A 66 -11.10 4.48 -9.25
C VAL A 66 -12.13 5.22 -8.37
N GLY A 67 -13.12 4.50 -7.82
CA GLY A 67 -14.14 5.09 -6.94
C GLY A 67 -13.60 5.65 -5.62
N ARG A 68 -12.36 5.33 -5.24
CA ARG A 68 -11.66 5.83 -4.05
C ARG A 68 -10.43 6.68 -4.38
N ALA A 69 -10.02 6.74 -5.64
CA ALA A 69 -8.77 7.39 -6.07
C ALA A 69 -8.67 8.85 -5.61
N ASN A 70 -9.73 9.63 -5.78
CA ASN A 70 -9.74 11.06 -5.42
C ASN A 70 -9.56 11.31 -3.90
N HIS A 71 -9.96 10.35 -3.07
CA HIS A 71 -9.82 10.47 -1.61
C HIS A 71 -8.38 10.19 -1.17
N TYR A 72 -7.71 9.20 -1.78
CA TYR A 72 -6.39 8.74 -1.34
C TYR A 72 -5.23 9.29 -2.15
N ARG A 73 -5.45 9.92 -3.31
CA ARG A 73 -4.36 10.54 -4.10
C ARG A 73 -3.69 11.73 -3.40
N PRO A 74 -4.43 12.68 -2.78
CA PRO A 74 -3.82 13.88 -2.18
C PRO A 74 -2.75 13.65 -1.09
N PRO A 75 -2.88 12.66 -0.18
CA PRO A 75 -1.89 12.46 0.90
C PRO A 75 -0.59 11.73 0.49
N LEU A 76 -0.45 11.26 -0.75
CA LEU A 76 0.65 10.38 -1.16
C LEU A 76 1.89 11.15 -1.63
N LYS A 77 2.83 11.44 -0.72
CA LYS A 77 4.15 12.00 -1.04
C LYS A 77 5.23 10.92 -0.98
N ALA A 78 5.90 10.66 -2.10
CA ALA A 78 7.02 9.72 -2.19
C ALA A 78 8.09 9.97 -1.10
N GLY A 79 8.57 8.91 -0.47
CA GLY A 79 9.57 8.96 0.60
C GLY A 79 9.02 9.34 1.98
N SER A 80 7.71 9.43 2.17
CA SER A 80 7.09 9.66 3.49
C SER A 80 6.69 8.35 4.17
N ILE A 81 6.71 8.32 5.50
CA ILE A 81 6.05 7.26 6.27
C ILE A 81 4.57 7.62 6.39
N VAL A 82 3.71 6.74 5.90
CA VAL A 82 2.25 6.91 5.93
C VAL A 82 1.60 5.85 6.80
N LYS A 83 0.49 6.23 7.46
CA LYS A 83 -0.41 5.27 8.10
C LYS A 83 -1.47 4.85 7.08
N VAL A 84 -1.58 3.55 6.85
CA VAL A 84 -2.62 2.96 6.00
C VAL A 84 -3.61 2.26 6.92
N ASP A 85 -4.86 2.67 6.88
CA ASP A 85 -5.94 2.16 7.74
C ASP A 85 -7.07 1.57 6.89
N HIS A 86 -7.80 0.59 7.46
CA HIS A 86 -9.03 0.02 6.92
C HIS A 86 -8.90 -0.56 5.51
N PHE A 87 -7.87 -1.39 5.30
CA PHE A 87 -7.63 -2.08 4.04
C PHE A 87 -7.83 -3.59 4.18
N GLU A 88 -8.07 -4.22 3.03
CA GLU A 88 -8.14 -5.67 2.89
C GLU A 88 -6.81 -6.20 2.36
N VAL A 89 -6.42 -7.38 2.84
CA VAL A 89 -5.25 -8.12 2.34
C VAL A 89 -5.77 -9.29 1.53
N ASP A 90 -5.29 -9.39 0.30
CA ASP A 90 -5.60 -10.48 -0.62
C ASP A 90 -4.31 -11.14 -1.11
N THR A 91 -4.43 -12.38 -1.56
CA THR A 91 -3.34 -13.11 -2.21
C THR A 91 -3.08 -12.52 -3.59
N CYS A 92 -1.82 -12.20 -3.87
CA CYS A 92 -1.41 -11.75 -5.20
C CYS A 92 -1.01 -12.97 -6.06
N SER A 93 -1.57 -13.09 -7.27
CA SER A 93 -1.08 -14.07 -8.24
C SER A 93 0.36 -13.73 -8.64
N SER A 94 1.22 -14.74 -8.79
CA SER A 94 2.65 -14.54 -9.15
C SER A 94 2.87 -13.70 -10.41
N MET A 95 1.87 -13.59 -11.30
CA MET A 95 1.93 -12.78 -12.52
C MET A 95 2.08 -11.27 -12.28
N TYR A 96 1.75 -10.77 -11.08
CA TYR A 96 1.89 -9.35 -10.71
C TYR A 96 2.95 -9.11 -9.64
N LYS A 97 3.81 -10.11 -9.37
CA LYS A 97 4.99 -9.92 -8.52
C LYS A 97 5.99 -9.03 -9.24
N ILE A 98 6.44 -7.98 -8.55
CA ILE A 98 7.35 -6.98 -9.12
C ILE A 98 8.81 -7.46 -9.10
N THR A 99 9.21 -8.36 -8.19
CA THR A 99 10.50 -9.09 -8.24
C THR A 99 10.57 -10.16 -7.13
N ASP A 100 11.38 -11.21 -7.32
CA ASP A 100 11.77 -12.17 -6.26
C ASP A 100 13.24 -12.00 -5.78
N HIS A 101 14.13 -11.26 -6.47
CA HIS A 101 15.50 -10.85 -6.02
C HIS A 101 16.30 -10.11 -7.14
N SER A 102 17.64 -9.97 -7.08
CA SER A 102 18.40 -8.83 -6.53
C SER A 102 18.94 -8.00 -7.71
N PHE A 103 18.78 -6.67 -7.63
CA PHE A 103 19.20 -5.65 -8.61
C PHE A 103 18.31 -5.45 -9.85
N HIS A 104 18.09 -4.17 -10.15
CA HIS A 104 17.33 -3.58 -11.27
C HIS A 104 18.31 -2.96 -12.28
#